data_AF-A0A7W7W325-F1
#
_entry.id   AF-A0A7W7W325-F1
#
_cell.length_a   1.000
_cell.length_b   1.000
_cell.length_c   1.000
_cell.angle_alpha   90.00
_cell.angle_beta   90.00
_cell.angle_gamma   90.00
#
_symmetry.space_group_name_H-M   'P 1'
#
loop_
_entity.id
_entity.type
_entity.pdbx_description
1 polymer ?
#
loop_
_entity_poly.entity_id
_entity_poly.type
_entity_poly.pdbx_seq_one_letter_code
_entity_poly.pdbx_strand_id
1 'polypeptide(L)'
;MTTPATSPTDDILDPQRILAALPEREHEQFLAEYRAAAETAMHDPAQWGHLRRVLHVWRMKSVACNTPGFYQRRAEAANPGPDTVVPAGEVMPGWNERLAELGLTDDR
;
A
#
# COMPACT_ATOMS: atom_id res chain seq x y z
N MET A 1 -10.49 37.42 13.26
CA MET A 1 -10.81 36.07 12.76
C MET A 1 -9.51 35.30 12.69
N THR A 2 -9.29 34.37 13.62
CA THR A 2 -8.08 33.52 13.64
C THR A 2 -8.34 32.34 12.71
N THR A 3 -7.59 32.24 11.62
CA THR A 3 -7.57 31.04 10.77
C THR A 3 -7.18 29.84 11.63
N PRO A 4 -7.88 28.68 11.56
CA PRO A 4 -7.41 27.50 12.25
C PRO A 4 -6.06 27.12 11.64
N ALA A 5 -5.00 27.11 12.44
CA ALA A 5 -3.74 26.55 12.03
C ALA A 5 -3.98 25.06 11.76
N THR A 6 -3.85 24.65 10.49
CA THR A 6 -3.80 23.26 10.09
C THR A 6 -2.85 22.52 11.02
N SER A 7 -3.32 21.45 11.67
CA SER A 7 -2.49 20.71 12.62
C SER A 7 -1.26 20.16 11.89
N PRO A 8 -0.09 20.02 12.53
CA PRO A 8 1.11 19.50 11.88
C PRO A 8 0.90 18.11 11.23
N THR A 9 -0.03 17.31 11.77
CA THR A 9 -0.45 16.03 11.17
C THR A 9 -1.20 16.21 9.84
N ASP A 10 -2.03 17.23 9.72
CA ASP A 10 -2.76 17.54 8.49
C ASP A 10 -1.81 18.09 7.41
N ASP A 11 -0.76 18.83 7.80
CA ASP A 11 0.32 19.26 6.90
C ASP A 11 1.11 18.05 6.34
N ILE A 12 1.36 17.01 7.14
CA ILE A 12 2.02 15.77 6.67
C ILE A 12 1.11 14.99 5.70
N LEU A 13 -0.21 15.10 5.86
CA LEU A 13 -1.19 14.45 4.99
C LEU A 13 -1.70 15.36 3.86
N ASP A 14 -1.06 16.50 3.63
CA ASP A 14 -1.38 17.39 2.52
C ASP A 14 -1.18 16.63 1.17
N PRO A 15 -2.25 16.49 0.36
CA PRO A 15 -2.18 15.83 -0.93
C PRO A 15 -1.10 16.41 -1.86
N GLN A 16 -0.87 17.73 -1.82
CA GLN A 16 0.15 18.39 -2.65
C GLN A 16 1.56 17.97 -2.23
N ARG A 17 1.82 17.88 -0.91
CA ARG A 17 3.12 17.45 -0.38
C ARG A 17 3.36 15.97 -0.64
N ILE A 18 2.33 15.14 -0.54
CA ILE A 18 2.40 13.72 -0.89
C ILE A 18 2.73 13.56 -2.38
N LEU A 19 2.02 14.28 -3.26
CA LEU A 19 2.26 14.26 -4.71
C LEU A 19 3.69 14.66 -5.05
N ALA A 20 4.18 15.78 -4.49
CA ALA A 20 5.53 16.26 -4.73
C ALA A 20 6.63 15.29 -4.27
N ALA A 21 6.35 14.47 -3.26
CA ALA A 21 7.28 13.47 -2.74
C ALA A 21 7.22 12.11 -3.48
N LEU A 22 6.18 11.89 -4.30
CA LEU A 22 6.03 10.64 -5.05
C LEU A 22 6.84 10.69 -6.36
N PRO A 23 7.38 9.54 -6.82
CA PRO A 23 7.87 9.41 -8.19
C PRO A 23 6.73 9.58 -9.20
N GLU A 24 7.03 10.18 -10.35
CA GLU A 24 6.06 10.52 -11.41
C GLU A 24 5.15 9.34 -11.80
N ARG A 25 5.69 8.13 -11.90
CA ARG A 25 4.93 6.92 -12.24
C ARG A 25 3.82 6.54 -11.24
N GLU A 26 3.87 7.06 -10.02
CA GLU A 26 2.86 6.82 -9.00
C GLU A 26 1.83 7.96 -8.94
N HIS A 27 2.08 9.09 -9.62
CA HIS A 27 1.22 10.28 -9.56
C HIS A 27 -0.19 10.00 -10.07
N GLU A 28 -0.32 9.33 -11.21
CA GLU A 28 -1.63 9.02 -11.80
C GLU A 28 -2.48 8.17 -10.86
N GLN A 29 -1.89 7.12 -10.27
CA GLN A 29 -2.58 6.23 -9.35
C GLN A 29 -2.96 6.97 -8.06
N PHE A 30 -2.06 7.78 -7.51
CA PHE A 30 -2.36 8.61 -6.34
C PHE A 30 -3.53 9.57 -6.61
N LEU A 31 -3.51 10.29 -7.73
CA LEU A 31 -4.55 11.25 -8.08
C LEU A 31 -5.89 10.58 -8.37
N ALA A 32 -5.89 9.36 -8.91
CA ALA A 32 -7.12 8.58 -9.10
C ALA A 32 -7.76 8.20 -7.76
N GLU A 33 -6.99 7.60 -6.85
CA GLU A 33 -7.50 7.18 -5.53
C GLU A 33 -7.87 8.36 -4.65
N TYR A 34 -7.06 9.43 -4.65
CA TYR A 34 -7.36 10.65 -3.90
C TYR A 34 -8.67 11.29 -4.38
N ARG A 35 -8.87 11.44 -5.70
CA ARG A 35 -10.09 12.05 -6.24
C ARG A 35 -11.34 11.23 -5.89
N ALA A 36 -11.27 9.91 -6.05
CA ALA A 36 -12.39 9.02 -5.70
C ALA A 36 -12.75 9.10 -4.20
N ALA A 37 -11.75 9.10 -3.33
CA ALA A 37 -11.96 9.22 -1.89
C ALA A 37 -12.46 10.61 -1.49
N ALA A 38 -11.97 11.68 -2.13
CA ALA A 38 -12.37 13.05 -1.88
C ALA A 38 -13.81 13.31 -2.33
N GLU A 39 -14.20 12.82 -3.51
CA GLU A 39 -15.58 12.89 -4.01
C GLU A 39 -16.54 12.21 -3.03
N THR A 40 -16.20 11.00 -2.58
CA THR A 40 -17.01 10.26 -1.60
C THR A 40 -17.14 11.01 -0.27
N ALA A 41 -16.03 11.57 0.25
CA ALA A 41 -16.03 12.34 1.50
C ALA A 41 -16.76 13.69 1.38
N MET A 42 -16.82 14.27 0.17
CA MET A 42 -17.58 15.49 -0.08
C MET A 42 -19.08 15.27 0.03
N HIS A 43 -19.56 14.08 -0.35
CA HIS A 43 -20.97 13.70 -0.26
C HIS A 43 -21.36 13.12 1.09
N ASP A 44 -20.47 12.39 1.74
CA ASP A 44 -20.69 11.75 3.04
C ASP A 44 -19.55 12.06 4.03
N PRO A 45 -19.79 12.94 5.02
CA PRO A 45 -18.79 13.25 6.03
C PRO A 45 -18.32 12.03 6.87
N ALA A 46 -19.09 10.95 6.96
CA ALA A 46 -18.61 9.73 7.62
C ALA A 46 -17.38 9.14 6.90
N GLN A 47 -17.22 9.45 5.61
CA GLN A 47 -16.15 8.95 4.75
C GLN A 47 -14.85 9.77 4.83
N TRP A 48 -14.80 10.85 5.62
CA TRP A 48 -13.54 11.57 5.89
C TRP A 48 -12.45 10.65 6.45
N GLY A 49 -12.82 9.66 7.27
CA GLY A 49 -11.88 8.66 7.77
C GLY A 49 -11.30 7.77 6.67
N HIS A 50 -12.06 7.51 5.59
CA HIS A 50 -11.56 6.78 4.43
C HIS A 50 -10.54 7.60 3.64
N LEU A 51 -10.85 8.87 3.33
CA LEU A 51 -9.91 9.78 2.68
C LEU A 51 -8.59 9.90 3.45
N ARG A 52 -8.64 10.06 4.79
CA ARG A 52 -7.43 10.11 5.62
C ARG A 52 -6.61 8.83 5.55
N ARG A 53 -7.25 7.65 5.47
CA ARG A 53 -6.54 6.37 5.29
C ARG A 53 -5.82 6.30 3.94
N VAL A 54 -6.47 6.73 2.86
CA VAL A 54 -5.85 6.81 1.53
C VAL A 54 -4.59 7.70 1.58
N LEU A 55 -4.71 8.92 2.11
CA LEU A 55 -3.57 9.84 2.25
C LEU A 55 -2.43 9.24 3.09
N HIS A 56 -2.75 8.52 4.17
CA HIS A 56 -1.73 7.89 5.01
C HIS A 56 -0.97 6.79 4.28
N VAL A 57 -1.66 5.93 3.53
CA VAL A 57 -1.04 4.88 2.71
C VAL A 57 -0.10 5.50 1.68
N TRP A 58 -0.54 6.54 0.99
CA TRP A 58 0.27 7.21 -0.01
C TRP A 58 1.47 7.96 0.57
N ARG A 59 1.34 8.50 1.79
CA ARG A 59 2.47 9.05 2.51
C ARG A 59 3.52 7.99 2.83
N MET A 60 3.12 6.79 3.24
CA MET A 60 4.06 5.68 3.47
C MET A 60 4.68 5.21 2.16
N LYS A 61 3.89 5.08 1.08
CA LYS A 61 4.42 4.76 -0.25
C LYS A 61 5.47 5.76 -0.70
N SER A 62 5.27 7.06 -0.47
CA SER A 62 6.28 8.06 -0.86
C SER A 62 7.60 7.90 -0.09
N VAL A 63 7.56 7.54 1.19
CA VAL A 63 8.79 7.18 1.95
C VAL A 63 9.47 5.96 1.33
N ALA A 64 8.70 4.89 1.08
CA ALA A 64 9.22 3.64 0.57
C ALA A 64 9.84 3.80 -0.83
N CYS A 65 9.15 4.50 -1.74
CA CYS A 65 9.59 4.70 -3.12
C CYS A 65 10.88 5.53 -3.25
N ASN A 66 11.14 6.42 -2.29
CA ASN A 66 12.39 7.18 -2.23
C ASN A 66 13.56 6.38 -1.63
N THR A 67 13.33 5.16 -1.14
CA THR A 67 14.40 4.27 -0.70
C THR A 67 15.08 3.63 -1.92
N PRO A 68 16.42 3.69 -2.04
CA PRO A 68 17.13 3.03 -3.12
C PRO A 68 16.75 1.55 -3.28
N GLY A 69 16.59 1.12 -4.53
CA GLY A 69 16.23 -0.27 -4.85
C GLY A 69 14.83 -0.70 -4.40
N PHE A 70 13.95 0.19 -3.92
CA PHE A 70 12.58 -0.17 -3.52
C PHE A 70 11.84 -0.91 -4.63
N TYR A 71 11.88 -0.39 -5.85
CA TYR A 71 11.16 -0.95 -6.97
C TYR A 71 11.78 -2.23 -7.52
N GLN A 72 13.10 -2.37 -7.43
CA GLN A 72 13.78 -3.62 -7.73
C GLN A 72 13.33 -4.71 -6.74
N ARG A 73 13.42 -4.44 -5.44
CA ARG A 73 12.95 -5.36 -4.40
C ARG A 73 11.46 -5.68 -4.53
N ARG A 74 10.63 -4.71 -4.93
CA ARG A 74 9.21 -4.93 -5.21
C ARG A 74 8.99 -5.84 -6.42
N ALA A 75 9.78 -5.69 -7.48
CA ALA A 75 9.72 -6.57 -8.64
C ALA A 75 10.20 -8.00 -8.31
N GLU A 76 11.29 -8.13 -7.54
CA GLU A 76 11.80 -9.41 -7.03
C GLU A 76 10.77 -10.10 -6.12
N ALA A 77 10.07 -9.35 -5.26
CA ALA A 77 9.01 -9.91 -4.42
C ALA A 77 7.75 -10.30 -5.20
N ALA A 78 7.44 -9.62 -6.30
CA ALA A 78 6.27 -9.93 -7.15
C ALA A 78 6.51 -11.17 -8.01
N ASN A 79 7.75 -11.47 -8.33
CA ASN A 79 8.16 -12.68 -9.04
C ASN A 79 9.33 -13.32 -8.31
N PRO A 80 9.08 -13.95 -7.14
CA PRO A 80 10.15 -14.52 -6.35
C PRO A 80 10.80 -15.65 -7.15
N GLY A 81 12.13 -15.65 -7.17
CA GLY A 81 12.87 -16.78 -7.75
C GLY A 81 12.53 -18.07 -7.00
N PRO A 82 12.75 -19.25 -7.61
CA PRO A 82 12.47 -20.54 -6.98
C PRO A 82 13.18 -20.69 -5.63
N ASP A 83 14.36 -20.09 -5.46
CA ASP A 83 15.14 -20.13 -4.21
C ASP A 83 14.67 -19.12 -3.15
N THR A 84 13.70 -18.24 -3.48
CA THR A 84 13.20 -17.18 -2.59
C THR A 84 11.88 -17.56 -1.93
N VAL A 85 11.21 -18.61 -2.41
CA VAL A 85 9.99 -19.15 -1.82
C VAL A 85 10.32 -20.47 -1.14
N VAL A 86 10.27 -20.51 0.19
CA VAL A 86 10.33 -21.79 0.91
C VAL A 86 8.91 -22.35 0.97
N PRO A 87 8.66 -23.56 0.43
CA PRO A 87 7.36 -24.20 0.53
C PRO A 87 6.89 -24.29 1.97
N ALA A 88 5.61 -24.07 2.21
CA ALA A 88 5.06 -24.09 3.58
C ALA A 88 5.30 -25.43 4.29
N GLY A 89 5.37 -26.55 3.55
CA GLY A 89 5.75 -27.86 4.09
C GLY A 89 7.19 -27.98 4.60
N GLU A 90 8.11 -27.15 4.11
CA GLU A 90 9.49 -27.10 4.60
C GLU A 90 9.62 -26.21 5.83
N VAL A 91 8.80 -25.17 5.96
CA VAL A 91 8.79 -24.26 7.12
C VAL A 91 7.95 -24.82 8.27
N MET A 92 6.86 -25.53 7.95
CA MET A 92 5.85 -25.97 8.90
C MET A 92 5.69 -27.50 8.81
N PRO A 93 6.20 -28.25 9.80
CA PRO A 93 6.06 -29.71 9.84
C PRO A 93 4.59 -30.14 9.78
N GLY A 94 4.27 -31.14 8.95
CA GLY A 94 2.90 -31.67 8.78
C GLY A 94 1.98 -30.84 7.87
N TRP A 95 2.45 -29.70 7.34
CA TRP A 95 1.62 -28.85 6.48
C TRP A 95 1.25 -29.48 5.14
N ASN A 96 2.15 -30.26 4.52
CA ASN A 96 1.88 -30.97 3.27
C ASN A 96 0.82 -32.07 3.44
N GLU A 97 0.85 -32.79 4.57
CA GLU A 97 -0.16 -33.79 4.91
C GLU A 97 -1.53 -33.14 5.08
N ARG A 98 -1.57 -31.99 5.77
CA ARG A 98 -2.79 -31.18 5.93
C ARG A 98 -3.34 -30.65 4.60
N LEU A 99 -2.49 -30.32 3.62
CA LEU A 99 -2.93 -29.94 2.28
C LEU A 99 -3.51 -31.13 1.49
N ALA A 100 -2.92 -32.32 1.64
CA ALA A 100 -3.42 -33.56 1.05
C ALA A 100 -4.79 -33.96 1.62
N GLU A 101 -4.99 -33.83 2.94
CA GLU A 101 -6.29 -34.03 3.59
C GLU A 101 -7.38 -33.07 3.07
N LEU A 102 -6.98 -31.85 2.68
CA LEU A 102 -7.89 -30.83 2.14
C LEU A 102 -8.09 -30.93 0.62
N GLY A 103 -7.45 -31.89 -0.07
CA GLY A 103 -7.49 -32.02 -1.53
C GLY A 103 -6.86 -30.83 -2.27
N LEU A 104 -5.99 -30.06 -1.59
CA LEU A 104 -5.29 -28.88 -2.09
C LEU A 104 -3.84 -29.20 -2.47
N THR A 105 -3.56 -30.43 -2.87
CA THR A 105 -2.24 -30.81 -3.41
C THR A 105 -2.04 -30.17 -4.78
N ASP A 106 -1.07 -29.26 -4.86
CA ASP A 106 -0.55 -28.69 -6.11
C ASP A 106 0.14 -29.85 -6.88
N ASP A 107 -0.52 -30.37 -7.91
CA ASP A 107 0.09 -31.31 -8.86
C ASP A 107 0.99 -30.50 -9.78
N ARG A 108 2.27 -30.39 -9.42
CA ARG A 108 3.28 -29.64 -10.17
C ARG A 108 4.53 -30.46 -10.41
#